data_AF-A0A060HHC0-F1
#
_entry.id   AF-A0A060HHC0-F1
#
_cell.length_a   1.000
_cell.length_b   1.000
_cell.length_c   1.000
_cell.angle_alpha   90.00
_cell.angle_beta   90.00
_cell.angle_gamma   90.00
#
_symmetry.space_group_name_H-M   'P 1'
#
loop_
_entity.id
_entity.type
_entity.pdbx_description
1 polymer ?
#
loop_
_entity_poly.entity_id
_entity_poly.type
_entity_poly.pdbx_seq_one_letter_code
_entity_poly.pdbx_strand_id
1 'polypeptide(L)' 'MMSPDPETTASILKESMSILGENTYEALKFHMKERYGIDLAHNPRLEDVEFALRDLFGPSADIIMIHIRRRLNA' A
#
# COMPACT_ATOMS: atom_id res chain seq x y z
N MET A 1 -11.10 -5.46 17.45
CA MET A 1 -10.16 -4.56 16.77
C MET A 1 -10.96 -3.77 15.75
N MET A 2 -10.96 -2.43 15.81
CA MET A 2 -11.57 -1.60 14.77
C MET A 2 -10.61 -1.56 13.58
N SER A 3 -11.07 -1.97 12.40
CA SER A 3 -10.30 -1.77 11.17
C SER A 3 -10.21 -0.26 10.88
N PRO A 4 -9.02 0.27 10.54
CA PRO A 4 -8.88 1.68 10.17
C PRO A 4 -9.79 1.99 8.96
N ASP A 5 -10.36 3.20 8.95
CA ASP A 5 -11.19 3.62 7.83
C ASP A 5 -10.35 3.72 6.53
N PRO A 6 -10.99 3.64 5.34
CA PRO A 6 -10.29 3.63 4.05
C PRO A 6 -9.42 4.86 3.81
N GLU A 7 -9.82 6.03 4.30
CA GLU A 7 -9.14 7.29 4.07
C GLU A 7 -7.83 7.36 4.89
N THR A 8 -7.91 6.96 6.15
CA THR A 8 -6.73 6.77 7.02
C THR A 8 -5.75 5.76 6.43
N THR A 9 -6.27 4.64 5.91
CA THR A 9 -5.42 3.60 5.31
C THR A 9 -4.71 4.11 4.05
N ALA A 10 -5.42 4.78 3.15
CA ALA A 10 -4.84 5.38 1.95
C ALA A 10 -3.76 6.44 2.29
N SER A 11 -4.02 7.27 3.30
CA SER A 11 -3.05 8.27 3.77
C SER A 11 -1.76 7.62 4.29
N ILE A 12 -1.88 6.64 5.19
CA ILE A 12 -0.70 5.93 5.75
C ILE A 12 0.07 5.19 4.67
N LEU A 13 -0.60 4.58 3.70
CA LEU A 13 0.05 3.95 2.55
C LEU A 13 0.83 4.97 1.73
N LYS A 14 0.22 6.11 1.40
CA LYS A 14 0.88 7.19 0.67
C LYS A 14 2.13 7.67 1.38
N GLU A 15 2.03 8.00 2.67
CA GLU A 15 3.18 8.46 3.45
C GLU A 15 4.28 7.40 3.58
N SER A 16 3.90 6.13 3.78
CA SER A 16 4.84 5.02 3.89
C SER A 16 5.59 4.79 2.57
N MET A 17 4.90 4.90 1.43
CA MET A 17 5.51 4.70 0.11
C MET A 17 6.39 5.88 -0.30
N SER A 18 6.07 7.11 0.11
CA SER A 18 6.90 8.29 -0.16
C SER A 18 8.31 8.17 0.40
N ILE A 19 8.52 7.39 1.48
CA ILE A 19 9.85 7.11 2.05
C ILE A 19 10.73 6.34 1.05
N LEU A 20 10.12 5.48 0.22
CA LEU A 20 10.82 4.70 -0.79
C LEU A 20 11.12 5.52 -2.06
N GLY A 21 10.44 6.66 -2.22
CA GLY A 21 10.59 7.59 -3.33
C GLY A 21 9.27 8.28 -3.67
N GLU A 22 9.34 9.52 -4.15
CA GLU A 22 8.17 10.39 -4.40
C GLU A 22 7.11 9.76 -5.32
N ASN A 23 7.53 8.87 -6.24
CA ASN A 23 6.63 8.25 -7.23
C ASN A 23 6.19 6.82 -6.86
N THR A 24 6.64 6.28 -5.73
CA THR A 24 6.39 4.87 -5.40
C THR A 24 4.91 4.59 -5.15
N TYR A 25 4.22 5.54 -4.51
CA TYR A 25 2.78 5.43 -4.29
C TYR A 25 1.99 5.44 -5.62
N GLU A 26 2.36 6.34 -6.54
CA GLU A 26 1.69 6.43 -7.85
C GLU A 26 1.99 5.20 -8.71
N ALA A 27 3.20 4.65 -8.65
CA ALA A 27 3.56 3.40 -9.31
C ALA A 27 2.74 2.22 -8.79
N LEU A 28 2.57 2.12 -7.46
CA LEU A 28 1.72 1.10 -6.84
C LEU A 28 0.25 1.28 -7.25
N LYS A 29 -0.28 2.50 -7.20
CA LYS A 29 -1.65 2.82 -7.61
C LYS A 29 -1.90 2.44 -9.07
N PHE A 30 -0.97 2.80 -9.95
CA PHE A 30 -1.03 2.46 -11.37
C PHE A 30 -0.99 0.94 -11.57
N HIS A 31 -0.05 0.24 -10.94
CA HIS A 31 0.07 -1.22 -11.03
C HIS A 31 -1.18 -1.94 -10.52
N MET A 32 -1.74 -1.51 -9.39
CA MET A 32 -2.97 -2.09 -8.83
C MET A 32 -4.17 -1.90 -9.76
N LYS A 33 -4.30 -0.73 -10.36
CA LYS A 33 -5.38 -0.44 -11.31
C LYS A 33 -5.25 -1.27 -12.59
N GLU A 34 -4.07 -1.30 -13.19
CA GLU A 34 -3.86 -1.99 -14.47
C GLU A 34 -3.91 -3.52 -14.35
N ARG A 35 -3.30 -4.07 -13.29
CA ARG A 35 -3.13 -5.53 -13.15
C ARG A 35 -4.28 -6.19 -12.41
N TYR A 36 -4.95 -5.47 -11.51
CA TYR A 36 -6.00 -6.03 -10.64
C TYR A 36 -7.35 -5.32 -10.75
N GLY A 37 -7.45 -4.18 -11.44
CA GLY A 37 -8.68 -3.39 -11.51
C GLY A 37 -9.05 -2.71 -10.18
N ILE A 38 -8.09 -2.59 -9.26
CA ILE A 38 -8.32 -2.06 -7.90
C ILE A 38 -7.90 -0.60 -7.85
N ASP A 39 -8.82 0.29 -7.46
CA ASP A 39 -8.50 1.68 -7.17
C ASP A 39 -8.05 1.84 -5.72
N LEU A 40 -6.73 1.91 -5.54
CA LEU A 40 -6.09 2.05 -4.24
C LEU A 40 -6.57 3.29 -3.46
N ALA A 41 -6.96 4.37 -4.15
CA ALA A 41 -7.40 5.60 -3.48
C ALA A 41 -8.78 5.47 -2.81
N HIS A 42 -9.61 4.54 -3.29
CA HIS A 42 -10.99 4.39 -2.83
C HIS A 42 -11.21 3.13 -1.98
N ASN A 43 -10.43 2.07 -2.21
CA ASN A 43 -10.57 0.80 -1.48
C ASN A 43 -9.21 0.13 -1.19
N PRO A 44 -8.39 0.70 -0.29
CA PRO A 44 -7.07 0.18 0.03
C PRO A 44 -7.15 -1.04 0.96
N ARG A 45 -7.44 -2.21 0.40
CA ARG A 45 -7.31 -3.46 1.15
C ARG A 45 -5.82 -3.81 1.29
N LEU A 46 -5.38 -3.97 2.54
CA LEU A 46 -4.00 -4.31 2.88
C LEU A 46 -3.49 -5.59 2.20
N GLU A 47 -4.37 -6.58 2.03
CA GLU A 47 -4.04 -7.84 1.34
C GLU A 47 -3.69 -7.59 -0.13
N ASP A 48 -4.50 -6.80 -0.82
CA ASP A 48 -4.29 -6.46 -2.23
C ASP A 48 -3.01 -5.62 -2.41
N VAL A 49 -2.73 -4.73 -1.46
CA VAL A 49 -1.48 -3.96 -1.40
C VAL A 49 -0.27 -4.88 -1.19
N GLU A 50 -0.35 -5.86 -0.29
CA GLU A 50 0.73 -6.82 -0.07
C GLU A 50 1.05 -7.63 -1.33
N PHE A 51 0.02 -8.12 -2.03
CA PHE A 51 0.19 -8.83 -3.30
C PHE A 51 0.83 -7.92 -4.36
N ALA A 52 0.32 -6.72 -4.55
CA ALA A 52 0.86 -5.77 -5.53
C ALA A 52 2.31 -5.36 -5.23
N LEU A 53 2.66 -5.16 -3.95
CA LEU A 53 4.03 -4.86 -3.54
C LEU A 53 4.96 -6.05 -3.79
N ARG A 54 4.53 -7.29 -3.52
CA ARG A 54 5.32 -8.48 -3.83
C ARG A 54 5.57 -8.63 -5.33
N ASP A 55 4.59 -8.34 -6.17
CA ASP A 55 4.75 -8.37 -7.63
C ASP A 55 5.78 -7.31 -8.12
N LEU A 56 5.80 -6.11 -7.52
CA LEU A 56 6.70 -5.03 -7.92
C LEU A 56 8.12 -5.14 -7.35
N PHE A 57 8.23 -5.51 -6.07
CA PHE A 57 9.49 -5.42 -5.31
C PHE A 57 10.03 -6.79 -4.90
N GLY A 58 9.31 -7.87 -5.21
CA GLY A 58 9.69 -9.23 -4.81
C GLY A 58 9.80 -9.36 -3.28
N PRO A 59 10.81 -10.08 -2.76
CA PRO A 59 10.99 -10.30 -1.32
C PRO A 59 11.12 -9.02 -0.49
N SER A 60 11.58 -7.91 -1.09
CA SER A 60 11.71 -6.61 -0.39
C SER A 60 10.37 -6.03 0.06
N ALA A 61 9.25 -6.49 -0.53
CA ALA A 61 7.91 -6.10 -0.15
C ALA A 61 7.58 -6.40 1.32
N ASP A 62 8.18 -7.45 1.92
CA ASP A 62 7.89 -7.81 3.30
C ASP A 62 8.36 -6.72 4.28
N ILE A 63 9.51 -6.09 4.01
CA ILE A 63 10.04 -4.97 4.82
C ILE A 63 9.08 -3.76 4.73
N ILE A 64 8.61 -3.48 3.51
CA ILE A 64 7.68 -2.40 3.23
C ILE A 64 6.35 -2.63 3.98
N MET A 65 5.82 -3.86 3.93
CA MET A 65 4.59 -4.24 4.61
C MET A 65 4.71 -4.21 6.14
N ILE A 66 5.86 -4.58 6.71
CA ILE A 66 6.12 -4.43 8.15
C ILE A 66 6.03 -2.96 8.55
N HIS A 67 6.61 -2.05 7.76
CA HIS A 67 6.55 -0.62 8.03
C HIS A 67 5.10 -0.09 7.98
N ILE A 68 4.34 -0.41 6.92
CA ILE A 68 2.93 -0.02 6.78
C ILE A 68 2.10 -0.52 7.98
N ARG A 69 2.20 -1.81 8.31
CA ARG A 69 1.41 -2.43 9.40
C ARG A 69 1.71 -1.82 10.76
N ARG A 70 2.96 -1.42 11.02
CA ARG A 70 3.30 -0.72 12.27
C ARG A 70 2.61 0.63 12.37
N ARG A 71 2.53 1.37 11.27
CA ARG A 71 1.88 2.69 11.25
C ARG A 71 0.35 2.62 11.33
N LEU A 72 -0.27 1.57 10.79
CA LEU A 72 -1.72 1.37 10.88
C LEU A 72 -2.21 0.93 12.27
N ASN A 73 -1.32 0.42 13.13
CA ASN A 73 -1.63 -0.02 14.49
C ASN A 73 -1.15 0.95 15.59
N ALA A 74 -0.53 2.06 15.20
CA ALA A 74 -0.03 3.10 16.10
C ALA A 74 -1.12 4.13 16.39
#